data_AF-A0A538GEB3-F1
#
_entry.id   AF-A0A538GEB3-F1
#
_cell.length_a   1.000
_cell.length_b   1.000
_cell.length_c   1.000
_cell.angle_alpha   90.00
_cell.angle_beta   90.00
_cell.angle_gamma   90.00
#
_symmetry.space_group_name_H-M   'P 1'
#
loop_
_entity.id
_entity.type
_entity.pdbx_description
1 polymer ?
#
loop_
_entity_poly.entity_id
_entity_poly.type
_entity_poly.pdbx_seq_one_letter_code
_entity_poly.pdbx_strand_id
1 'polypeptide(L)'
;MGKHVALVLTVCATAALLGGAAASPSRGNAGRLPPPSLRPSPFWFSVTTGSSNIRTLESSVWAITARSNPAALAPFDFPQNLLHLSRGAVFLWATTAGRGGANFTFRRSRWPLDLSSFRVDHAWEGQPAANVQQRLDWVAVAGWRLDVRVYFATQHPSERLLRIAQRELDRLLLPRTW
;
A
#
# COMPACT_ATOMS: atom_id res chain seq x y z
N MET A 1 14.51 -52.63 54.96
CA MET A 1 15.63 -52.78 54.00
C MET A 1 15.51 -54.14 53.34
N GLY A 2 15.91 -54.27 52.06
CA GLY A 2 15.83 -55.52 51.30
C GLY A 2 14.44 -55.84 50.71
N LYS A 3 14.31 -56.58 49.59
CA LYS A 3 14.72 -56.30 48.19
C LYS A 3 14.39 -57.53 47.30
N HIS A 4 13.45 -57.39 46.37
CA HIS A 4 13.27 -58.20 45.13
C HIS A 4 12.94 -59.71 45.34
N VAL A 5 12.52 -60.57 44.39
CA VAL A 5 12.61 -60.74 42.91
C VAL A 5 11.35 -61.57 42.46
N ALA A 6 10.78 -61.60 41.24
CA ALA A 6 10.63 -60.73 40.05
C ALA A 6 9.66 -61.44 39.04
N LEU A 7 9.76 -61.18 37.72
CA LEU A 7 9.00 -61.76 36.56
C LEU A 7 7.50 -61.37 36.45
N VAL A 8 6.94 -60.70 35.42
CA VAL A 8 7.19 -60.48 33.97
C VAL A 8 6.50 -61.49 33.03
N LEU A 9 5.47 -61.00 32.31
CA LEU A 9 4.94 -61.41 30.98
C LEU A 9 4.02 -60.26 30.50
N THR A 10 4.41 -59.43 29.52
CA THR A 10 4.10 -59.56 28.08
C THR A 10 2.58 -59.43 27.77
N VAL A 11 2.03 -58.24 27.47
CA VAL A 11 2.17 -57.40 26.25
C VAL A 11 1.48 -57.97 25.00
N CYS A 12 0.31 -57.40 24.66
CA CYS A 12 -0.20 -57.05 23.32
C CYS A 12 -1.55 -56.32 23.53
N ALA A 13 -1.72 -55.06 23.11
CA ALA A 13 -2.26 -54.64 21.80
C ALA A 13 -3.77 -54.94 21.64
N THR A 14 -4.65 -54.02 21.20
CA THR A 14 -4.42 -52.75 20.48
C THR A 14 -5.46 -51.70 20.88
N ALA A 15 -5.03 -50.48 21.25
CA ALA A 15 -5.94 -49.35 21.43
C ALA A 15 -6.11 -48.59 20.11
N ALA A 16 -7.35 -48.48 19.62
CA ALA A 16 -7.64 -47.76 18.38
C ALA A 16 -7.50 -46.24 18.59
N LEU A 17 -6.36 -45.68 18.17
CA LEU A 17 -6.21 -44.24 18.00
C LEU A 17 -7.13 -43.77 16.86
N LEU A 18 -8.34 -43.36 17.21
CA LEU A 18 -9.20 -42.56 16.35
C LEU A 18 -8.41 -41.31 15.96
N GLY A 19 -7.91 -41.29 14.73
CA GLY A 19 -7.14 -40.21 14.15
C GLY A 19 -8.01 -38.97 13.96
N GLY A 20 -8.31 -38.29 15.06
CA GLY A 20 -8.90 -36.96 15.09
C GLY A 20 -7.93 -35.94 14.53
N ALA A 21 -7.72 -36.00 13.21
CA ALA A 21 -7.03 -35.00 12.45
C ALA A 21 -7.85 -33.71 12.53
N ALA A 22 -7.59 -32.93 13.58
CA ALA A 22 -8.09 -31.58 13.72
C ALA A 22 -7.62 -30.82 12.47
N ALA A 23 -8.54 -30.65 11.52
CA ALA A 23 -8.27 -29.98 10.27
C ALA A 23 -7.88 -28.54 10.62
N SER A 24 -6.57 -28.30 10.66
CA SER A 24 -6.00 -26.97 10.93
C SER A 24 -6.72 -26.02 9.99
N PRO A 25 -7.47 -25.02 10.49
CA PRO A 25 -8.32 -24.21 9.64
C PRO A 25 -7.45 -23.61 8.54
N SER A 26 -7.73 -24.03 7.30
CA SER A 26 -6.97 -23.65 6.12
C SER A 26 -6.78 -22.14 6.19
N ARG A 27 -5.52 -21.68 6.31
CA ARG A 27 -5.24 -20.25 6.56
C ARG A 27 -5.80 -19.44 5.39
N GLY A 28 -7.03 -18.96 5.59
CA GLY A 28 -7.83 -18.31 4.57
C GLY A 28 -7.01 -17.20 3.96
N ASN A 29 -6.95 -17.20 2.63
CA ASN A 29 -6.08 -16.35 1.82
C ASN A 29 -6.02 -14.93 2.42
N ALA A 30 -4.92 -14.60 3.11
CA ALA A 30 -4.87 -13.46 4.03
C ALA A 30 -5.04 -12.18 3.21
N GLY A 31 -6.26 -11.65 3.22
CA GLY A 31 -6.85 -11.03 2.03
C GLY A 31 -6.01 -9.88 1.48
N ARG A 32 -5.32 -10.13 0.35
CA ARG A 32 -4.50 -9.11 -0.32
C ARG A 32 -5.40 -7.93 -0.68
N LEU A 33 -5.15 -6.81 -0.01
CA LEU A 33 -6.06 -5.67 -0.01
C LEU A 33 -6.23 -5.15 -1.44
N PRO A 34 -7.45 -4.80 -1.87
CA PRO A 34 -7.67 -4.16 -3.16
C PRO A 34 -6.91 -2.82 -3.19
N PRO A 35 -6.25 -2.45 -4.30
CA PRO A 35 -5.65 -1.13 -4.46
C PRO A 35 -6.75 -0.06 -4.55
N PRO A 36 -6.41 1.23 -4.33
CA PRO A 36 -7.22 2.33 -4.83
C PRO A 36 -7.17 2.32 -6.37
N SER A 37 -8.04 3.07 -7.04
CA SER A 37 -8.03 3.15 -8.51
C SER A 37 -8.24 4.58 -8.99
N LEU A 38 -7.79 4.90 -10.21
CA LEU A 38 -8.05 6.18 -10.86
C LEU A 38 -9.09 5.99 -11.96
N ARG A 39 -9.90 7.02 -12.22
CA ARG A 39 -10.67 7.10 -13.48
C ARG A 39 -9.68 7.21 -14.67
N PRO A 40 -9.99 6.71 -15.88
CA PRO A 40 -9.07 6.80 -17.03
C PRO A 40 -8.79 8.24 -17.49
N SER A 41 -7.55 8.57 -17.85
CA SER A 41 -7.10 9.95 -18.16
C SER A 41 -6.37 10.02 -19.51
N PRO A 42 -6.64 11.01 -20.38
CA PRO A 42 -5.77 11.32 -21.51
C PRO A 42 -4.58 12.21 -21.12
N PHE A 43 -4.58 12.76 -19.89
CA PHE A 43 -3.56 13.70 -19.41
C PHE A 43 -2.59 13.09 -18.39
N TRP A 44 -2.82 11.83 -17.99
CA TRP A 44 -1.98 11.08 -17.05
C TRP A 44 -1.83 9.63 -17.50
N PHE A 45 -0.63 9.09 -17.35
CA PHE A 45 -0.40 7.65 -17.39
C PHE A 45 -0.53 7.10 -15.96
N SER A 46 -1.24 5.99 -15.80
CA SER A 46 -1.44 5.34 -14.50
C SER A 46 -1.19 3.85 -14.58
N VAL A 47 -0.42 3.31 -13.63
CA VAL A 47 -0.33 1.86 -13.39
C VAL A 47 -0.97 1.55 -12.04
N THR A 48 -1.70 0.45 -11.98
CA THR A 48 -2.11 -0.13 -10.69
C THR A 48 -1.12 -1.24 -10.40
N THR A 49 -0.33 -1.12 -9.33
CA THR A 49 0.34 -2.30 -8.77
C THR A 49 -0.78 -3.19 -8.24
N GLY A 50 -1.02 -4.28 -8.96
CA GLY A 50 -2.18 -5.12 -8.70
C GLY A 50 -2.09 -5.79 -7.33
N SER A 51 -2.97 -6.76 -7.12
CA SER A 51 -2.72 -7.80 -6.14
C SER A 51 -1.49 -8.61 -6.65
N SER A 52 -0.28 -8.15 -6.32
CA SER A 52 0.98 -8.60 -6.94
C SER A 52 1.59 -9.76 -6.15
N ASN A 53 2.10 -10.78 -6.85
CA ASN A 53 2.62 -12.01 -6.21
C ASN A 53 3.95 -11.80 -5.48
N ILE A 54 4.56 -10.63 -5.68
CA ILE A 54 5.68 -10.12 -4.91
C ILE A 54 5.12 -9.58 -3.59
N ARG A 55 5.29 -10.37 -2.50
CA ARG A 55 4.70 -10.14 -1.17
C ARG A 55 5.05 -8.79 -0.50
N THR A 56 6.01 -8.04 -1.04
CA THR A 56 6.57 -6.83 -0.44
C THR A 56 5.97 -5.52 -0.98
N LEU A 57 5.17 -5.56 -2.06
CA LEU A 57 4.48 -4.37 -2.57
C LEU A 57 3.02 -4.34 -2.12
N GLU A 58 2.68 -3.34 -1.29
CA GLU A 58 1.29 -3.02 -0.96
C GLU A 58 0.54 -2.55 -2.22
N SER A 59 -0.65 -3.12 -2.43
CA SER A 59 -1.46 -2.84 -3.62
C SER A 59 -1.86 -1.36 -3.69
N SER A 60 -1.41 -0.71 -4.75
CA SER A 60 -1.42 0.74 -4.91
C SER A 60 -1.65 1.18 -6.35
N VAL A 61 -2.13 2.41 -6.54
CA VAL A 61 -2.22 3.06 -7.86
C VAL A 61 -1.23 4.21 -7.94
N TRP A 62 -0.44 4.22 -9.00
CA TRP A 62 0.62 5.19 -9.28
C TRP A 62 0.27 5.91 -10.58
N ALA A 63 0.49 7.23 -10.67
CA ALA A 63 0.23 7.99 -11.89
C ALA A 63 1.20 9.15 -12.10
N ILE A 64 1.53 9.44 -13.35
CA ILE A 64 2.32 10.62 -13.77
C ILE A 64 1.57 11.43 -14.82
N THR A 65 1.80 12.74 -14.84
CA THR A 65 1.35 13.60 -15.93
C THR A 65 1.91 13.10 -17.28
N ALA A 66 1.06 12.91 -18.30
CA ALA A 66 1.39 12.17 -19.53
C ALA A 66 2.43 12.83 -20.47
N ARG A 67 3.02 13.96 -20.07
CA ARG A 67 4.19 14.57 -20.73
C ARG A 67 5.52 14.26 -20.01
N SER A 68 5.50 13.36 -19.03
CA SER A 68 6.67 12.89 -18.28
C SER A 68 7.16 11.54 -18.81
N ASN A 69 8.43 11.21 -18.56
CA ASN A 69 9.00 9.91 -18.89
C ASN A 69 8.25 8.76 -18.20
N PRO A 70 7.71 7.76 -18.94
CA PRO A 70 7.05 6.58 -18.36
C PRO A 70 7.93 5.73 -17.43
N ALA A 71 9.27 5.81 -17.54
CA ALA A 71 10.19 5.09 -16.65
C ALA A 71 9.96 5.41 -15.17
N ALA A 72 9.43 6.60 -14.83
CA ALA A 72 9.08 6.97 -13.46
C ALA A 72 8.01 6.05 -12.83
N LEU A 73 7.24 5.27 -13.60
CA LEU A 73 6.23 4.33 -13.10
C LEU A 73 6.76 2.89 -12.82
N ALA A 74 8.06 2.63 -12.90
CA ALA A 74 8.61 1.28 -12.74
C ALA A 74 8.46 0.78 -11.27
N PRO A 75 7.72 -0.30 -10.98
CA PRO A 75 7.23 -0.57 -9.62
C PRO A 75 8.25 -1.01 -8.56
N PHE A 76 9.55 -1.08 -8.89
CA PHE A 76 10.59 -1.70 -8.05
C PHE A 76 11.71 -0.77 -7.58
N ASP A 77 11.91 0.40 -8.22
CA ASP A 77 12.99 1.34 -7.91
C ASP A 77 12.46 2.68 -7.39
N PHE A 78 11.40 2.63 -6.57
CA PHE A 78 11.00 3.78 -5.77
C PHE A 78 11.92 3.86 -4.54
N PRO A 79 12.59 5.00 -4.26
CA PRO A 79 12.27 6.34 -4.75
C PRO A 79 13.02 6.82 -6.01
N GLN A 80 14.08 6.15 -6.47
CA GLN A 80 14.97 6.64 -7.55
C GLN A 80 14.23 6.99 -8.85
N ASN A 81 13.14 6.28 -9.17
CA ASN A 81 12.19 6.61 -10.24
C ASN A 81 11.81 8.10 -10.35
N LEU A 82 11.76 8.84 -9.24
CA LEU A 82 11.42 10.27 -9.26
C LEU A 82 12.46 11.11 -10.02
N LEU A 83 13.70 10.62 -10.19
CA LEU A 83 14.73 11.22 -11.06
C LEU A 83 14.34 11.22 -12.54
N HIS A 84 13.46 10.30 -12.96
CA HIS A 84 12.96 10.26 -14.33
C HIS A 84 11.83 11.27 -14.60
N LEU A 85 11.28 11.93 -13.57
CA LEU A 85 10.22 12.92 -13.76
C LEU A 85 10.70 14.12 -14.56
N SER A 86 9.99 14.43 -15.64
CA SER A 86 10.28 15.62 -16.44
C SER A 86 10.00 16.89 -15.64
N ARG A 87 10.71 18.00 -15.94
CA ARG A 87 10.61 19.26 -15.18
C ARG A 87 9.15 19.75 -15.08
N GLY A 88 8.64 19.90 -13.85
CA GLY A 88 7.26 20.30 -13.60
C GLY A 88 6.22 19.19 -13.80
N ALA A 89 6.62 17.93 -13.95
CA ALA A 89 5.73 16.79 -13.81
C ALA A 89 5.26 16.61 -12.36
N VAL A 90 4.17 15.86 -12.21
CA VAL A 90 3.63 15.41 -10.93
C VAL A 90 3.54 13.89 -10.95
N PHE A 91 3.87 13.25 -9.83
CA PHE A 91 3.67 11.82 -9.58
C PHE A 91 2.72 11.65 -8.38
N LEU A 92 1.65 10.87 -8.54
CA LEU A 92 0.69 10.52 -7.49
C LEU A 92 0.86 9.04 -7.14
N TRP A 93 0.83 8.74 -5.84
CA TRP A 93 0.83 7.39 -5.28
C TRP A 93 -0.32 7.29 -4.27
N ALA A 94 -1.16 6.26 -4.37
CA ALA A 94 -2.14 5.93 -3.33
C ALA A 94 -2.13 4.42 -3.03
N THR A 95 -2.03 4.06 -1.75
CA THR A 95 -1.88 2.68 -1.26
C THR A 95 -2.94 2.32 -0.24
N THR A 96 -3.44 1.09 -0.27
CA THR A 96 -4.40 0.59 0.73
C THR A 96 -3.66 -0.01 1.94
N ALA A 97 -3.40 0.83 2.95
CA ALA A 97 -2.73 0.43 4.19
C ALA A 97 -3.61 -0.40 5.16
N GLY A 98 -4.92 -0.52 4.91
CA GLY A 98 -5.78 -1.42 5.67
C GLY A 98 -7.27 -1.08 5.68
N ARG A 99 -8.05 -1.91 6.38
CA ARG A 99 -9.42 -1.60 6.79
C ARG A 99 -9.43 -0.85 8.13
N GLY A 100 -10.49 -0.08 8.37
CA GLY A 100 -10.83 0.45 9.69
C GLY A 100 -11.08 1.96 9.72
N GLY A 101 -11.32 2.46 10.93
CA GLY A 101 -11.46 3.89 11.21
C GLY A 101 -10.12 4.57 11.54
N ALA A 102 -10.21 5.85 11.91
CA ALA A 102 -9.06 6.67 12.29
C ALA A 102 -8.32 6.11 13.53
N ASN A 103 -7.04 6.43 13.64
CA ASN A 103 -6.18 6.16 14.79
C ASN A 103 -5.06 7.23 14.87
N PHE A 104 -4.00 6.98 15.65
CA PHE A 104 -2.87 7.90 15.80
C PHE A 104 -2.06 8.13 14.50
N THR A 105 -2.16 7.23 13.51
CA THR A 105 -1.47 7.35 12.21
C THR A 105 -2.39 7.92 11.14
N PHE A 106 -3.60 7.37 11.03
CA PHE A 106 -4.55 7.68 9.97
C PHE A 106 -5.64 8.62 10.49
N ARG A 107 -5.59 9.91 10.10
CA ARG A 107 -6.57 10.92 10.51
C ARG A 107 -7.91 10.71 9.79
N ARG A 108 -9.03 11.03 10.45
CA ARG A 108 -10.35 10.98 9.78
C ARG A 108 -10.40 12.05 8.67
N SER A 109 -10.73 11.65 7.44
CA SER A 109 -10.87 12.57 6.30
C SER A 109 -12.21 12.41 5.58
N ARG A 110 -12.48 13.30 4.62
CA ARG A 110 -13.63 13.26 3.69
C ARG A 110 -13.19 12.70 2.32
N TRP A 111 -14.12 12.60 1.36
CA TRP A 111 -13.80 12.26 -0.03
C TRP A 111 -14.51 13.23 -0.99
N PRO A 112 -13.87 13.71 -2.08
CA PRO A 112 -12.44 13.52 -2.43
C PRO A 112 -11.49 14.14 -1.39
N LEU A 113 -10.20 13.83 -1.51
CA LEU A 113 -9.15 14.38 -0.66
C LEU A 113 -8.71 15.76 -1.13
N ASP A 114 -8.38 16.66 -0.20
CA ASP A 114 -7.88 18.00 -0.50
C ASP A 114 -6.35 18.07 -0.30
N LEU A 115 -5.62 18.31 -1.39
CA LEU A 115 -4.17 18.47 -1.45
C LEU A 115 -3.64 19.70 -0.68
N SER A 116 -4.51 20.65 -0.32
CA SER A 116 -4.17 21.76 0.57
C SER A 116 -3.93 21.30 2.01
N SER A 117 -4.60 20.21 2.43
CA SER A 117 -4.51 19.66 3.78
C SER A 117 -3.34 18.69 4.00
N PHE A 118 -2.63 18.32 2.93
CA PHE A 118 -1.52 17.35 2.98
C PHE A 118 -0.30 17.97 3.69
N ARG A 119 0.43 17.15 4.46
CA ARG A 119 1.73 17.57 5.02
C ARG A 119 2.70 17.82 3.87
N VAL A 120 3.39 18.96 3.89
CA VAL A 120 4.38 19.33 2.87
C VAL A 120 5.78 19.05 3.40
N ASP A 121 6.47 18.11 2.76
CA ASP A 121 7.83 17.69 3.11
C ASP A 121 8.79 18.19 2.03
N HIS A 122 9.64 19.15 2.39
CA HIS A 122 10.70 19.66 1.51
C HIS A 122 11.94 18.74 1.47
N ALA A 123 12.18 17.99 2.53
CA ALA A 123 13.19 16.93 2.59
C ALA A 123 12.62 15.72 3.36
N TRP A 124 13.04 14.52 2.99
CA TRP A 124 12.54 13.26 3.55
C TRP A 124 13.55 12.13 3.34
N GLU A 125 13.46 11.07 4.14
CA GLU A 125 14.40 9.94 4.11
C GLU A 125 14.36 9.19 2.77
N GLY A 126 15.50 9.08 2.09
CA GLY A 126 15.59 8.49 0.76
C GLY A 126 15.18 9.43 -0.40
N GLN A 127 14.95 10.72 -0.15
CA GLN A 127 14.70 11.71 -1.22
C GLN A 127 15.83 11.66 -2.27
N PRO A 128 15.56 11.31 -3.54
CA PRO A 128 16.60 11.01 -4.51
C PRO A 128 17.22 12.27 -5.14
N ALA A 129 16.51 13.40 -5.09
CA ALA A 129 17.03 14.71 -5.45
C ALA A 129 16.37 15.82 -4.61
N ALA A 130 17.18 16.76 -4.12
CA ALA A 130 16.75 17.86 -3.27
C ALA A 130 15.79 18.86 -3.96
N ASN A 131 15.51 18.70 -5.26
CA ASN A 131 14.55 19.52 -6.01
C ASN A 131 13.11 18.94 -5.99
N VAL A 132 12.83 17.84 -5.28
CA VAL A 132 11.52 17.17 -5.26
C VAL A 132 10.75 17.47 -3.97
N GLN A 133 9.67 18.27 -4.03
CA GLN A 133 8.69 18.39 -2.93
C GLN A 133 7.85 17.11 -2.85
N GLN A 134 7.70 16.56 -1.65
CA GLN A 134 6.67 15.57 -1.34
C GLN A 134 5.49 16.26 -0.62
N ARG A 135 4.27 15.84 -0.94
CA ARG A 135 3.08 16.05 -0.11
C ARG A 135 2.53 14.69 0.30
N LEU A 136 2.13 14.51 1.56
CA LEU A 136 1.52 13.24 2.01
C LEU A 136 0.29 13.45 2.89
N ASP A 137 -0.57 12.43 2.90
CA ASP A 137 -1.64 12.27 3.88
C ASP A 137 -1.84 10.79 4.23
N TRP A 138 -2.04 10.51 5.52
CA TRP A 138 -2.44 9.22 6.05
C TRP A 138 -3.89 9.33 6.51
N VAL A 139 -4.83 8.83 5.71
CA VAL A 139 -6.27 9.04 5.93
C VAL A 139 -7.01 7.77 6.30
N ALA A 140 -8.00 7.92 7.17
CA ALA A 140 -9.08 6.98 7.38
C ALA A 140 -10.39 7.56 6.82
N VAL A 141 -10.94 6.92 5.79
CA VAL A 141 -12.12 7.39 5.04
C VAL A 141 -12.96 6.20 4.57
N ALA A 142 -14.27 6.25 4.80
CA ALA A 142 -15.25 5.21 4.43
C ALA A 142 -14.82 3.74 4.75
N GLY A 143 -14.17 3.53 5.90
CA GLY A 143 -13.72 2.19 6.35
C GLY A 143 -12.41 1.69 5.75
N TRP A 144 -11.69 2.54 5.01
CA TRP A 144 -10.33 2.30 4.50
C TRP A 144 -9.31 3.20 5.18
N ARG A 145 -8.08 2.69 5.33
CA ARG A 145 -6.87 3.43 5.67
C ARG A 145 -5.99 3.50 4.43
N LEU A 146 -5.55 4.70 4.06
CA LEU A 146 -4.75 4.97 2.88
C LEU A 146 -3.49 5.77 3.22
N ASP A 147 -2.38 5.43 2.58
CA ASP A 147 -1.22 6.32 2.41
C ASP A 147 -1.36 6.95 1.02
N VAL A 148 -1.42 8.28 0.94
CA VAL A 148 -1.56 9.01 -0.32
C VAL A 148 -0.47 10.07 -0.40
N ARG A 149 0.33 10.03 -1.47
CA ARG A 149 1.48 10.91 -1.68
C ARG A 149 1.44 11.55 -3.06
N VAL A 150 1.87 12.80 -3.13
CA VAL A 150 1.98 13.58 -4.36
C VAL A 150 3.34 14.24 -4.40
N TYR A 151 4.15 13.87 -5.39
CA TYR A 151 5.50 14.38 -5.61
C TYR A 151 5.51 15.37 -6.77
N PHE A 152 6.25 16.45 -6.60
CA PHE A 152 6.45 17.48 -7.63
C PHE A 152 7.91 17.53 -8.03
N ALA A 153 8.19 17.56 -9.34
CA ALA A 153 9.55 17.77 -9.87
C ALA A 153 10.00 19.25 -9.73
N THR A 154 9.78 19.84 -8.57
CA THR A 154 10.16 21.19 -8.11
C THR A 154 9.87 21.32 -6.60
N GLN A 155 10.70 22.06 -5.87
CA GLN A 155 10.43 22.44 -4.47
C GLN A 155 9.31 23.48 -4.32
N HIS A 156 9.03 24.22 -5.40
CA HIS A 156 8.04 25.28 -5.44
C HIS A 156 7.06 25.00 -6.59
N PRO A 157 6.07 24.10 -6.38
CA PRO A 157 5.04 23.83 -7.37
C PRO A 157 4.15 25.06 -7.52
N SER A 158 4.06 25.59 -8.74
CA SER A 158 3.13 26.69 -9.04
C SER A 158 1.68 26.25 -8.86
N GLU A 159 0.77 27.20 -8.66
CA GLU A 159 -0.67 26.91 -8.52
C GLU A 159 -1.22 26.04 -9.66
N ARG A 160 -0.68 26.19 -10.88
CA ARG A 160 -1.07 25.39 -12.05
C ARG A 160 -0.74 23.91 -11.85
N LEU A 161 0.39 23.59 -11.21
CA LEU A 161 0.74 22.21 -10.85
C LEU A 161 -0.13 21.70 -9.71
N LEU A 162 -0.41 22.52 -8.69
CA LEU A 162 -1.33 22.17 -7.59
C LEU A 162 -2.74 21.88 -8.12
N ARG A 163 -3.28 22.72 -9.02
CA ARG A 163 -4.56 22.50 -9.72
C ARG A 163 -4.54 21.33 -10.70
N ILE A 164 -3.38 20.89 -11.19
CA ILE A 164 -3.26 19.65 -11.99
C ILE A 164 -3.29 18.43 -11.07
N ALA A 165 -2.52 18.46 -9.98
CA ALA A 165 -2.46 17.41 -8.98
C ALA A 165 -3.81 17.16 -8.28
N GLN A 166 -4.47 18.24 -7.80
CA GLN A 166 -5.79 18.13 -7.17
C GLN A 166 -6.81 17.46 -8.11
N ARG A 167 -6.83 17.83 -9.40
CA ARG A 167 -7.78 17.24 -10.35
C ARG A 167 -7.59 15.75 -10.57
N GLU A 168 -6.38 15.21 -10.41
CA GLU A 168 -6.17 13.75 -10.46
C GLU A 168 -6.46 13.09 -9.11
N LEU A 169 -6.25 13.79 -7.99
CA LEU A 169 -6.70 13.37 -6.66
C LEU A 169 -8.24 13.28 -6.57
N ASP A 170 -8.96 14.21 -7.21
CA ASP A 170 -10.44 14.19 -7.37
C ASP A 170 -10.92 12.97 -8.18
N ARG A 171 -10.04 12.39 -9.00
CA ARG A 171 -10.31 11.22 -9.86
C ARG A 171 -9.94 9.90 -9.19
N LEU A 172 -9.36 9.96 -8.00
CA LEU A 172 -9.09 8.80 -7.16
C LEU A 172 -10.40 8.18 -6.66
N LEU A 173 -10.45 6.87 -6.67
CA LEU A 173 -11.55 6.04 -6.23
C LEU A 173 -11.04 5.16 -5.08
N LEU A 174 -11.85 5.10 -4.02
CA LEU A 174 -11.61 4.21 -2.90
C LEU A 174 -11.54 2.74 -3.36
N PRO A 175 -10.76 1.89 -2.67
CA PRO A 175 -10.72 0.48 -2.98
C PRO A 175 -12.11 -0.16 -2.84
N ARG A 176 -12.44 -1.09 -3.73
CA ARG A 176 -13.74 -1.78 -3.73
C ARG A 176 -13.64 -3.10 -2.97
N THR A 177 -14.72 -3.49 -2.28
CA THR A 177 -14.94 -4.90 -1.97
C THR A 177 -14.95 -5.70 -3.27
N TRP A 178 -14.23 -6.82 -3.29
CA TRP A 178 -14.57 -7.96 -4.14
C TRP A 178 -15.81 -8.64 -3.56
#